data_AF-A0A3D1ATS2-F1
#
_entry.id   AF-A0A3D1ATS2-F1
#
_cell.length_a   1.000
_cell.length_b   1.000
_cell.length_c   1.000
_cell.angle_alpha   90.00
_cell.angle_beta   90.00
_cell.angle_gamma   90.00
#
_symmetry.space_group_name_H-M   'P 1'
#
loop_
_entity.id
_entity.type
_entity.pdbx_description
1 polymer ?
#
loop_
_entity_poly.entity_id
_entity_poly.type
_entity_poly.pdbx_seq_one_letter_code
_entity_poly.pdbx_strand_id
1 'polypeptide(L)'
;MGRATYRLGTIESVEQQNSGGRTAAVPPVVSETKPKESSKEVARGFIAEWTVTILLLLFGTTTLVQAFVIPTGSMEDTLLIGDHLLVDKLAYAPAGAISKNFLPYTPVKRGDIIVFRYPVDIQQTFVKRCIGVPGDHIRLLNKQVYLNGHLLNEPYVVHKSSYIEAYRDNFPGEPNSMISPDAVTMLEKNVVNGEVVVPPDHYFAMGDNRDSSLDSRYWGFVPRENIIGKPLIIYWSYDAPTEALSSPSIGIDHIMDLATHFFTKTRWSRTLNLIHGYNLN
;
A
#
# COMPACT_ATOMS: atom_id res chain seq x y z
N MET A 1 49.11 -51.56 23.66
CA MET A 1 49.33 -50.83 24.95
C MET A 1 47.96 -50.50 25.51
N GLY A 2 47.44 -51.01 26.61
CA GLY A 2 47.85 -51.94 27.65
C GLY A 2 46.76 -51.82 28.71
N ARG A 3 45.88 -52.82 28.82
CA ARG A 3 44.81 -52.92 29.83
C ARG A 3 45.40 -53.34 31.18
N ALA A 4 44.90 -52.78 32.28
CA ALA A 4 44.79 -53.42 33.60
C ALA A 4 43.72 -52.64 34.40
N THR A 5 42.57 -53.12 34.89
CA THR A 5 42.14 -54.26 35.75
C THR A 5 42.56 -54.23 37.23
N TYR A 6 41.52 -54.03 38.07
CA TYR A 6 41.24 -54.49 39.44
C TYR A 6 42.14 -54.12 40.63
N ARG A 7 41.51 -53.61 41.71
CA ARG A 7 41.25 -54.38 42.96
C ARG A 7 40.29 -53.67 43.92
N LEU A 8 39.27 -54.42 44.37
CA LEU A 8 38.54 -54.17 45.61
C LEU A 8 39.43 -54.53 46.81
N GLY A 9 39.35 -53.75 47.87
CA GLY A 9 39.98 -53.99 49.16
C GLY A 9 39.02 -53.61 50.29
N THR A 10 38.88 -54.56 51.21
CA THR A 10 37.84 -54.76 52.20
C THR A 10 37.93 -53.83 53.42
N ILE A 11 36.74 -53.48 53.92
CA ILE A 11 36.28 -53.18 55.29
C ILE A 11 37.33 -53.38 56.40
N GLU A 12 37.63 -52.29 57.13
CA GLU A 12 37.99 -52.36 58.55
C GLU A 12 37.03 -51.47 59.35
N SER A 13 36.28 -52.13 60.22
CA SER A 13 35.49 -51.57 61.30
C SER A 13 36.41 -51.19 62.47
N VAL A 14 36.39 -49.93 62.89
CA VAL A 14 36.89 -49.53 64.22
C VAL A 14 35.78 -48.77 64.93
N GLU A 15 35.34 -49.38 66.02
CA GLU A 15 34.32 -48.92 66.94
C GLU A 15 34.94 -48.00 67.99
N GLN A 16 34.27 -46.86 68.19
CA GLN A 16 34.20 -45.97 69.35
C GLN A 16 35.36 -45.91 70.36
N GLN A 17 35.87 -44.69 70.60
CA GLN A 17 35.98 -44.18 71.96
C GLN A 17 35.81 -42.65 72.04
N ASN A 18 35.09 -42.27 73.08
CA ASN A 18 34.45 -40.99 73.37
C ASN A 18 35.38 -40.08 74.19
N SER A 19 35.48 -38.78 73.91
CA SER A 19 35.74 -37.76 74.96
C SER A 19 35.56 -36.30 74.49
N GLY A 20 34.85 -35.52 75.31
CA GLY A 20 35.24 -34.15 75.66
C GLY A 20 34.90 -33.02 74.68
N GLY A 21 33.80 -32.33 74.94
CA GLY A 21 33.33 -31.18 74.16
C GLY A 21 34.20 -29.92 74.20
N ARG A 22 33.98 -29.08 73.18
CA ARG A 22 33.98 -27.60 73.24
C ARG A 22 33.20 -27.08 72.02
N THR A 23 32.10 -26.42 72.29
CA THR A 23 31.25 -25.72 71.33
C THR A 23 32.00 -24.52 70.74
N ALA A 24 32.40 -24.61 69.48
CA ALA A 24 32.79 -23.44 68.68
C ALA A 24 31.55 -22.96 67.91
N ALA A 25 31.03 -21.79 68.27
CA ALA A 25 29.92 -21.15 67.57
C ALA A 25 30.38 -20.74 66.16
N VAL A 26 29.76 -21.33 65.14
CA VAL A 26 29.90 -20.92 63.74
C VAL A 26 29.13 -19.61 63.55
N PRO A 27 29.73 -18.53 63.00
CA PRO A 27 28.98 -17.32 62.70
C PRO A 27 27.96 -17.59 61.57
N PRO A 28 26.79 -16.95 61.57
CA PRO A 28 25.79 -17.21 60.55
C PRO A 28 26.30 -16.71 59.20
N VAL A 29 26.29 -17.60 58.20
CA VAL A 29 26.44 -17.24 56.79
C VAL A 29 25.22 -16.39 56.44
N VAL A 30 25.42 -15.07 56.28
CA VAL A 30 24.40 -14.19 55.69
C VAL A 30 24.28 -14.61 54.23
N SER A 31 23.23 -15.37 53.90
CA SER A 31 22.88 -15.59 52.51
C SER A 31 22.35 -14.27 51.96
N GLU A 32 23.13 -13.60 51.11
CA GLU A 32 22.60 -12.55 50.25
C GLU A 32 21.58 -13.19 49.30
N THR A 33 20.30 -13.15 49.66
CA THR A 33 19.23 -13.47 48.73
C THR A 33 19.20 -12.35 47.69
N LYS A 34 19.79 -12.60 46.52
CA LYS A 34 19.53 -11.79 45.33
C LYS A 34 18.01 -11.62 45.19
N PRO A 35 17.50 -10.39 44.99
CA PRO A 35 16.07 -10.18 44.87
C PRO A 35 15.55 -11.07 43.74
N LYS A 36 14.61 -11.96 44.06
CA LYS A 36 13.82 -12.66 43.04
C LYS A 36 12.94 -11.59 42.41
N GLU A 37 13.34 -11.06 41.25
CA GLU A 37 12.44 -10.23 40.45
C GLU A 37 11.11 -10.98 40.30
N SER A 38 10.04 -10.32 40.73
CA SER A 38 8.71 -10.90 40.75
C SER A 38 8.30 -11.22 39.32
N SER A 39 7.94 -12.48 39.04
CA SER A 39 7.47 -12.89 37.70
C SER A 39 6.29 -12.07 37.20
N LYS A 40 5.51 -11.46 38.11
CA LYS A 40 4.43 -10.52 37.78
C LYS A 40 4.94 -9.16 37.27
N GLU A 41 6.08 -8.69 37.75
CA GLU A 41 6.69 -7.43 37.28
C GLU A 41 7.30 -7.62 35.88
N VAL A 42 8.00 -8.73 35.66
CA VAL A 42 8.55 -9.10 34.34
C VAL A 42 7.43 -9.28 33.30
N ALA A 43 6.35 -9.97 33.66
CA ALA A 43 5.21 -10.17 32.76
C ALA A 43 4.47 -8.84 32.43
N ARG A 44 4.33 -7.94 33.41
CA ARG A 44 3.71 -6.63 33.19
C ARG A 44 4.57 -5.73 32.29
N GLY A 45 5.89 -5.76 32.46
CA GLY A 45 6.83 -5.04 31.59
C GLY A 45 6.76 -5.53 30.15
N PHE A 46 6.82 -6.84 29.95
CA PHE A 46 6.68 -7.48 28.64
C PHE A 46 5.36 -7.12 27.96
N ILE A 47 4.22 -7.28 28.64
CA ILE A 47 2.91 -6.96 28.07
C ILE A 47 2.79 -5.48 27.71
N ALA A 48 3.29 -4.58 28.58
CA ALA A 48 3.25 -3.14 28.31
C ALA A 48 4.09 -2.76 27.08
N GLU A 49 5.29 -3.31 26.93
CA GLU A 49 6.17 -3.06 25.77
C GLU A 49 5.55 -3.54 24.47
N TRP A 50 5.01 -4.77 24.44
CA TRP A 50 4.32 -5.28 23.25
C TRP A 50 3.05 -4.49 22.95
N THR A 51 2.32 -4.06 23.97
CA THR A 51 1.13 -3.22 23.78
C THR A 51 1.50 -1.89 23.14
N VAL A 52 2.52 -1.20 23.66
CA VAL A 52 2.99 0.07 23.08
C VAL A 52 3.53 -0.16 21.65
N THR A 53 4.28 -1.23 21.42
CA THR A 53 4.82 -1.57 20.11
C THR A 53 3.71 -1.83 19.09
N ILE A 54 2.69 -2.63 19.45
CA ILE A 54 1.53 -2.90 18.60
C ILE A 54 0.73 -1.61 18.37
N LEU A 55 0.53 -0.77 19.39
CA LEU A 55 -0.17 0.50 19.21
C LEU A 55 0.58 1.46 18.28
N LEU A 56 1.90 1.59 18.43
CA LEU A 56 2.73 2.40 17.53
C LEU A 56 2.77 1.82 16.12
N LEU A 57 2.86 0.50 15.99
CA LEU A 57 2.80 -0.19 14.70
C LEU A 57 1.44 0.04 14.03
N LEU A 58 0.33 -0.16 14.75
CA LEU A 58 -1.01 0.06 14.23
C LEU A 58 -1.23 1.53 13.88
N PHE A 59 -0.81 2.47 14.72
CA PHE A 59 -0.92 3.89 14.43
C PHE A 59 -0.10 4.28 13.19
N GLY A 60 1.18 3.89 13.16
CA GLY A 60 2.07 4.18 12.03
C GLY A 60 1.58 3.54 10.73
N THR A 61 1.17 2.27 10.77
CA THR A 61 0.70 1.56 9.57
C THR A 61 -0.66 2.07 9.11
N THR A 62 -1.62 2.34 9.98
CA THR A 62 -2.97 2.79 9.58
C THR A 62 -3.03 4.25 9.11
N THR A 63 -2.11 5.10 9.59
CA THR A 63 -2.09 6.52 9.21
C THR A 63 -1.24 6.79 7.97
N LEU A 64 -0.13 6.07 7.79
CA LEU A 64 0.82 6.31 6.71
C LEU A 64 0.54 5.45 5.48
N VAL A 65 0.05 4.22 5.68
CA VAL A 65 -0.15 3.25 4.60
C VAL A 65 -1.61 2.78 4.58
N GLN A 66 -2.15 2.55 3.39
CA GLN A 66 -3.48 1.96 3.26
C GLN A 66 -3.48 0.87 2.18
N ALA A 67 -4.14 -0.24 2.49
CA ALA A 67 -4.31 -1.34 1.56
C ALA A 67 -5.53 -1.11 0.67
N PHE A 68 -5.39 -1.39 -0.62
CA PHE A 68 -6.47 -1.36 -1.60
C PHE A 68 -6.42 -2.60 -2.50
N VAL A 69 -7.55 -2.97 -3.07
CA VAL A 69 -7.65 -4.02 -4.09
C VAL A 69 -8.10 -3.35 -5.39
N ILE A 70 -7.56 -3.79 -6.53
CA ILE A 70 -7.96 -3.30 -7.85
C ILE A 70 -9.10 -4.17 -8.39
N PRO A 71 -10.33 -3.65 -8.51
CA PRO A 71 -11.45 -4.42 -9.03
C PRO A 71 -11.65 -4.26 -10.54
N THR A 72 -11.02 -3.27 -11.19
CA THR A 72 -11.28 -2.95 -12.61
C THR A 72 -10.02 -2.95 -13.47
N GLY A 73 -10.19 -3.19 -14.77
CA GLY A 73 -9.10 -3.23 -15.75
C GLY A 73 -8.68 -1.88 -16.34
N SER A 74 -9.12 -0.75 -15.76
CA SER A 74 -8.83 0.59 -16.34
C SER A 74 -7.34 0.96 -16.37
N MET A 75 -6.53 0.29 -15.54
CA MET A 75 -5.08 0.48 -15.44
C MET A 75 -4.32 -0.75 -15.96
N GLU A 76 -4.93 -1.60 -16.78
CA GLU A 76 -4.33 -2.86 -17.26
C GLU A 76 -2.93 -2.68 -17.87
N ASP A 77 -2.17 -3.76 -17.84
CA ASP A 77 -0.70 -3.87 -18.03
C ASP A 77 0.14 -3.20 -16.92
N THR A 78 -0.34 -2.10 -16.33
CA THR A 78 0.29 -1.52 -15.13
C THR A 78 -0.26 -2.17 -13.85
N LEU A 79 -1.56 -2.12 -13.65
CA LEU A 79 -2.30 -2.71 -12.52
C LEU A 79 -3.42 -3.60 -13.06
N LEU A 80 -3.45 -4.86 -12.62
CA LEU A 80 -4.44 -5.83 -13.05
C LEU A 80 -5.54 -5.98 -12.00
N ILE A 81 -6.73 -6.40 -12.46
CA ILE A 81 -7.82 -6.83 -11.57
C ILE A 81 -7.28 -7.87 -10.61
N GLY A 82 -7.49 -7.70 -9.31
CA GLY A 82 -6.99 -8.57 -8.25
C GLY A 82 -5.57 -8.27 -7.76
N ASP A 83 -4.95 -7.18 -8.20
CA ASP A 83 -3.76 -6.65 -7.54
C ASP A 83 -4.15 -5.99 -6.21
N HIS A 84 -3.41 -6.33 -5.16
CA HIS A 84 -3.51 -5.72 -3.84
C HIS A 84 -2.36 -4.75 -3.62
N LEU A 85 -2.68 -3.49 -3.37
CA LEU A 85 -1.73 -2.39 -3.32
C LEU A 85 -1.52 -1.91 -1.88
N LEU A 86 -0.29 -1.57 -1.53
CA LEU A 86 -0.02 -0.67 -0.40
C LEU A 86 0.21 0.75 -0.94
N VAL A 87 -0.54 1.69 -0.38
CA VAL A 87 -0.57 3.10 -0.80
C VAL A 87 0.00 3.98 0.28
N ASP A 88 0.99 4.80 -0.09
CA ASP A 88 1.58 5.84 0.75
C ASP A 88 0.68 7.08 0.78
N LYS A 89 0.10 7.34 1.95
CA LYS A 89 -0.76 8.51 2.20
C LYS A 89 0.06 9.76 2.55
N LEU A 90 1.30 9.59 3.00
CA LEU A 90 2.16 10.69 3.39
C LEU A 90 2.71 11.43 2.16
N ALA A 91 3.04 10.70 1.09
CA ALA A 91 3.57 11.28 -0.16
C ALA A 91 2.74 12.47 -0.65
N TYR A 92 1.42 12.39 -0.59
CA TYR A 92 0.49 13.45 -1.02
C TYR A 92 -0.33 14.02 0.15
N ALA A 93 0.15 13.97 1.38
CA ALA A 93 -0.51 14.68 2.48
C ALA A 93 -0.16 16.18 2.44
N PRO A 94 -1.03 17.07 2.95
CA PRO A 94 -0.69 18.48 3.13
C PRO A 94 0.49 18.60 4.10
N ALA A 95 1.55 19.29 3.67
CA ALA A 95 2.72 19.50 4.52
C ALA A 95 2.40 20.55 5.59
N GLY A 96 2.54 20.18 6.86
CA GLY A 96 2.47 21.13 7.98
C GLY A 96 3.71 22.02 8.04
N ALA A 97 3.61 23.17 8.72
CA ALA A 97 4.69 24.15 8.79
C ALA A 97 6.02 23.57 9.34
N ILE A 98 5.93 22.62 10.28
CA ILE A 98 7.09 21.96 10.91
C ILE A 98 7.44 20.66 10.19
N SER A 99 6.44 19.90 9.75
CA SER A 99 6.64 18.56 9.19
C SER A 99 7.23 18.58 7.78
N LYS A 100 7.05 19.66 7.02
CA LYS A 100 7.56 19.82 5.64
C LYS A 100 9.06 19.53 5.50
N ASN A 101 9.85 19.82 6.54
CA ASN A 101 11.30 19.69 6.52
C ASN A 101 11.82 18.29 6.89
N PHE A 102 10.98 17.44 7.50
CA PHE A 102 11.42 16.15 8.03
C PHE A 102 10.63 14.96 7.47
N LEU A 103 9.44 15.20 6.90
CA LEU A 103 8.63 14.17 6.28
C LEU A 103 8.68 14.27 4.74
N PRO A 104 8.68 13.14 4.02
CA PRO A 104 8.86 13.07 2.57
C PRO A 104 7.59 13.45 1.79
N TYR A 105 7.04 14.64 2.01
CA TYR A 105 5.94 15.14 1.20
C TYR A 105 6.42 15.46 -0.21
N THR A 106 5.61 15.07 -1.21
CA THR A 106 5.89 15.33 -2.61
C THR A 106 4.66 15.93 -3.29
N PRO A 107 4.82 16.92 -4.19
CA PRO A 107 3.72 17.29 -5.08
C PRO A 107 3.42 16.13 -6.03
N VAL A 108 2.16 16.01 -6.44
CA VAL A 108 1.77 15.07 -7.50
C VAL A 108 2.44 15.54 -8.80
N LYS A 109 3.12 14.62 -9.48
CA LYS A 109 3.81 14.90 -10.73
C LYS A 109 3.10 14.24 -11.89
N ARG A 110 3.38 14.74 -13.09
CA ARG A 110 2.91 14.10 -14.32
C ARG A 110 3.46 12.68 -14.40
N GLY A 111 2.57 11.78 -14.78
CA GLY A 111 2.71 10.33 -14.88
C GLY A 111 2.86 9.58 -13.57
N ASP A 112 2.70 10.23 -12.41
CA ASP A 112 2.43 9.53 -11.16
C ASP A 112 1.11 8.75 -11.27
N ILE A 113 1.06 7.57 -10.64
CA ILE A 113 -0.20 6.89 -10.40
C ILE A 113 -0.75 7.42 -9.09
N ILE A 114 -2.03 7.79 -9.08
CA ILE A 114 -2.71 8.39 -7.94
C ILE A 114 -3.91 7.54 -7.53
N VAL A 115 -4.07 7.35 -6.23
CA VAL A 115 -5.29 6.81 -5.62
C VAL A 115 -6.09 7.98 -5.07
N PHE A 116 -7.36 8.09 -5.44
CA PHE A 116 -8.19 9.24 -5.09
C PHE A 116 -9.66 8.87 -4.91
N ARG A 117 -10.39 9.68 -4.16
CA ARG A 117 -11.86 9.59 -4.06
C ARG A 117 -12.48 10.10 -5.35
N TYR A 118 -13.35 9.31 -5.96
CA TYR A 118 -14.01 9.69 -7.20
C TYR A 118 -14.80 11.00 -7.03
N PRO A 119 -14.55 12.05 -7.86
CA PRO A 119 -15.16 13.38 -7.63
C PRO A 119 -16.69 13.42 -7.65
N VAL A 120 -17.33 12.52 -8.39
CA VAL A 120 -18.81 12.45 -8.47
C VAL A 120 -19.41 11.67 -7.31
N ASP A 121 -18.71 10.65 -6.81
CA ASP A 121 -19.10 9.86 -5.63
C ASP A 121 -17.88 9.53 -4.76
N ILE A 122 -17.71 10.32 -3.70
CA ILE A 122 -16.55 10.25 -2.79
C ILE A 122 -16.48 8.97 -1.94
N GLN A 123 -17.53 8.14 -1.98
CA GLN A 123 -17.51 6.81 -1.35
C GLN A 123 -16.71 5.81 -2.20
N GLN A 124 -16.53 6.10 -3.50
CA GLN A 124 -15.75 5.26 -4.40
C GLN A 124 -14.30 5.74 -4.47
N THR A 125 -13.37 4.79 -4.56
CA THR A 125 -11.93 5.06 -4.71
C THR A 125 -11.44 4.58 -6.06
N PHE A 126 -10.76 5.45 -6.79
CA PHE A 126 -10.27 5.19 -8.14
C PHE A 126 -8.74 5.25 -8.15
N VAL A 127 -8.15 4.51 -9.08
CA VAL A 127 -6.72 4.56 -9.40
C VAL A 127 -6.56 4.93 -10.86
N LYS A 128 -5.79 5.98 -11.13
CA LYS A 128 -5.50 6.49 -12.48
C LYS A 128 -4.09 7.07 -12.53
N ARG A 129 -3.57 7.29 -13.74
CA ARG A 129 -2.33 8.05 -13.95
C ARG A 129 -2.64 9.53 -14.08
N CYS A 130 -1.92 10.37 -13.35
CA CYS A 130 -1.96 11.82 -13.48
C CYS A 130 -1.29 12.22 -14.79
N ILE A 131 -2.06 12.68 -15.78
CA ILE A 131 -1.53 13.14 -17.07
C ILE A 131 -1.20 14.63 -17.01
N GLY A 132 -2.09 15.44 -16.43
CA GLY A 132 -1.89 16.88 -16.28
C GLY A 132 -1.92 17.35 -14.85
N VAL A 133 -1.06 18.32 -14.55
CA VAL A 133 -1.01 19.10 -13.31
C VAL A 133 -1.51 20.52 -13.58
N PRO A 134 -1.75 21.37 -12.56
CA PRO A 134 -2.28 22.72 -12.77
C PRO A 134 -1.53 23.53 -13.83
N GLY A 135 -2.28 24.13 -14.76
CA GLY A 135 -1.77 24.92 -15.88
C GLY A 135 -1.46 24.12 -17.14
N ASP A 136 -1.51 22.79 -17.11
CA ASP A 136 -1.27 21.98 -18.30
C ASP A 136 -2.41 22.08 -19.31
N HIS A 137 -2.04 22.11 -20.59
CA HIS A 137 -2.94 22.04 -21.73
C HIS A 137 -2.99 20.62 -22.27
N ILE A 138 -4.18 20.04 -22.36
CA ILE A 138 -4.38 18.65 -22.80
C ILE A 138 -5.31 18.61 -24.01
N ARG A 139 -4.88 17.85 -25.01
CA ARG A 139 -5.68 17.52 -26.18
C ARG A 139 -5.41 16.09 -26.60
N LEU A 140 -6.42 15.38 -27.06
CA LEU A 140 -6.30 14.07 -27.68
C LEU A 140 -6.68 14.19 -29.15
N LEU A 141 -5.90 13.56 -30.02
CA LEU A 141 -6.21 13.41 -31.43
C LEU A 141 -5.94 11.97 -31.84
N ASN A 142 -6.94 11.27 -32.37
CA ASN A 142 -6.81 9.89 -32.83
C ASN A 142 -6.05 9.00 -31.81
N LYS A 143 -6.53 8.97 -30.55
CA LYS A 143 -5.99 8.22 -29.40
C LYS A 143 -4.68 8.76 -28.79
N GLN A 144 -4.03 9.71 -29.45
CA GLN A 144 -2.75 10.26 -28.98
C GLN A 144 -2.95 11.47 -28.09
N VAL A 145 -2.31 11.48 -26.92
CA VAL A 145 -2.33 12.62 -26.00
C VAL A 145 -1.25 13.63 -26.41
N TYR A 146 -1.68 14.88 -26.53
CA TYR A 146 -0.83 16.05 -26.63
C TYR A 146 -0.88 16.79 -25.30
N LEU A 147 0.28 16.99 -24.70
CA LEU A 147 0.47 17.72 -23.46
C LEU A 147 1.27 18.98 -23.75
N ASN A 148 0.71 20.16 -23.46
CA ASN A 148 1.33 21.46 -23.76
C ASN A 148 1.78 21.58 -25.23
N GLY A 149 0.97 21.06 -26.15
CA GLY A 149 1.24 21.05 -27.59
C GLY A 149 2.19 19.96 -28.08
N HIS A 150 2.81 19.18 -27.19
CA HIS A 150 3.75 18.11 -27.55
C HIS A 150 3.09 16.74 -27.50
N LEU A 151 3.33 15.90 -28.50
CA LEU A 151 2.91 14.50 -28.48
C LEU A 151 3.58 13.79 -27.30
N LEU A 152 2.77 13.19 -26.44
CA LEU A 152 3.23 12.53 -25.24
C LEU A 152 3.74 11.12 -25.55
N ASN A 153 4.91 10.75 -25.00
CA ASN A 153 5.44 9.39 -25.09
C ASN A 153 4.85 8.51 -23.98
N GLU A 154 3.99 7.57 -24.35
CA GLU A 154 3.18 6.79 -23.40
C GLU A 154 3.40 5.27 -23.55
N PRO A 155 4.59 4.73 -23.22
CA PRO A 155 4.87 3.30 -23.39
C PRO A 155 4.07 2.39 -22.43
N TYR A 156 3.36 2.97 -21.47
CA TYR A 156 2.47 2.28 -20.53
C TYR A 156 1.03 2.18 -21.03
N VAL A 157 0.68 2.84 -22.14
CA VAL A 157 -0.69 2.87 -22.64
C VAL A 157 -1.00 1.64 -23.48
N VAL A 158 -2.22 1.13 -23.29
CA VAL A 158 -2.77 0.03 -24.09
C VAL A 158 -4.03 0.51 -24.81
N HIS A 159 -4.11 0.18 -26.09
CA HIS A 159 -5.33 0.27 -26.90
C HIS A 159 -5.76 -1.12 -27.33
N LYS A 160 -6.84 -1.61 -26.73
CA LYS A 160 -7.40 -2.94 -27.02
C LYS A 160 -8.35 -2.94 -28.22
N SER A 161 -8.75 -1.76 -28.69
CA SER A 161 -9.61 -1.58 -29.85
C SER A 161 -8.93 -0.70 -30.89
N SER A 162 -9.02 -1.10 -32.16
CA SER A 162 -8.61 -0.28 -33.30
C SER A 162 -9.63 0.80 -33.66
N TYR A 163 -10.84 0.74 -33.11
CA TYR A 163 -11.90 1.71 -33.36
C TYR A 163 -11.55 3.07 -32.73
N ILE A 164 -11.64 4.13 -33.54
CA ILE A 164 -11.55 5.52 -33.11
C ILE A 164 -12.94 6.00 -32.71
N GLU A 165 -13.08 6.32 -31.44
CA GLU A 165 -14.31 6.90 -30.90
C GLU A 165 -14.23 8.43 -30.92
N ALA A 166 -15.29 9.08 -31.43
CA ALA A 166 -15.31 10.51 -31.69
C ALA A 166 -14.92 11.35 -30.45
N TYR A 167 -15.48 11.05 -29.28
CA TYR A 167 -15.21 11.81 -28.05
C TYR A 167 -13.98 11.30 -27.29
N ARG A 168 -13.92 10.00 -27.00
CA ARG A 168 -12.87 9.39 -26.17
C ARG A 168 -11.46 9.61 -26.74
N ASP A 169 -11.34 9.55 -28.06
CA ASP A 169 -10.07 9.56 -28.77
C ASP A 169 -9.76 10.92 -29.43
N ASN A 170 -10.72 11.85 -29.45
CA ASN A 170 -10.55 13.23 -29.90
C ASN A 170 -11.19 14.19 -28.88
N PHE A 171 -10.38 14.62 -27.91
CA PHE A 171 -10.83 15.36 -26.73
C PHE A 171 -10.04 16.67 -26.59
N PRO A 172 -10.62 17.79 -26.13
CA PRO A 172 -12.05 17.99 -25.86
C PRO A 172 -12.89 17.95 -27.16
N GLY A 173 -14.14 17.53 -27.04
CA GLY A 173 -15.09 17.43 -28.14
C GLY A 173 -16.52 17.28 -27.62
N GLU A 174 -17.49 17.11 -28.53
CA GLU A 174 -18.88 16.86 -28.14
C GLU A 174 -19.03 15.44 -27.54
N PRO A 175 -19.54 15.29 -26.30
CA PRO A 175 -19.79 13.99 -25.71
C PRO A 175 -20.73 13.15 -26.55
N ASN A 176 -20.31 11.92 -26.89
CA ASN A 176 -21.16 10.93 -27.56
C ASN A 176 -21.91 10.01 -26.57
N SER A 177 -21.75 10.24 -25.28
CA SER A 177 -22.28 9.44 -24.18
C SER A 177 -22.89 10.37 -23.12
N MET A 178 -23.81 9.85 -22.31
CA MET A 178 -24.36 10.61 -21.19
C MET A 178 -23.28 10.87 -20.13
N ILE A 179 -22.75 12.08 -20.15
CA ILE A 179 -21.85 12.63 -19.13
C ILE A 179 -22.67 13.54 -18.21
N SER A 180 -22.29 13.62 -16.93
CA SER A 180 -22.92 14.56 -16.00
C SER A 180 -22.85 15.99 -16.54
N PRO A 181 -23.96 16.78 -16.51
CA PRO A 181 -23.95 18.18 -16.92
C PRO A 181 -22.88 19.02 -16.22
N ASP A 182 -22.57 18.70 -14.95
CA ASP A 182 -21.54 19.39 -14.18
C ASP A 182 -20.13 19.14 -14.74
N ALA A 183 -19.86 17.91 -15.20
CA ALA A 183 -18.59 17.56 -15.82
C ALA A 183 -18.44 18.22 -17.18
N VAL A 184 -19.50 18.26 -17.99
CA VAL A 184 -19.51 18.99 -19.28
C VAL A 184 -19.22 20.47 -19.05
N THR A 185 -19.98 21.11 -18.16
CA THR A 185 -19.81 22.53 -17.83
C THR A 185 -18.40 22.83 -17.30
N MET A 186 -17.87 21.96 -16.43
CA MET A 186 -16.52 22.09 -15.89
C MET A 186 -15.46 22.01 -16.99
N LEU A 187 -15.56 21.03 -17.89
CA LEU A 187 -14.61 20.85 -18.98
C LEU A 187 -14.68 22.01 -19.96
N GLU A 188 -15.87 22.36 -20.46
CA GLU A 188 -16.09 23.46 -21.42
C GLU A 188 -15.54 24.79 -20.90
N LYS A 189 -15.79 25.12 -19.63
CA LYS A 189 -15.27 26.35 -19.00
C LYS A 189 -13.74 26.43 -19.00
N ASN A 190 -13.07 25.28 -19.04
CA ASN A 190 -11.62 25.18 -19.01
C ASN A 190 -11.02 24.86 -20.39
N VAL A 191 -11.81 24.90 -21.47
CA VAL A 191 -11.27 24.79 -22.83
C VAL A 191 -10.73 26.13 -23.29
N VAL A 192 -9.45 26.17 -23.69
CA VAL A 192 -8.79 27.32 -24.30
C VAL A 192 -8.13 26.87 -25.59
N ASN A 193 -8.49 27.50 -26.72
CA ASN A 193 -7.97 27.17 -28.06
C ASN A 193 -8.12 25.67 -28.44
N GLY A 194 -9.20 25.02 -28.00
CA GLY A 194 -9.47 23.61 -28.29
C GLY A 194 -8.67 22.63 -27.43
N GLU A 195 -8.06 23.09 -26.34
CA GLU A 195 -7.33 22.27 -25.37
C GLU A 195 -7.94 22.46 -23.99
N VAL A 196 -8.05 21.38 -23.21
CA VAL A 196 -8.48 21.49 -21.81
C VAL A 196 -7.31 21.94 -20.97
N VAL A 197 -7.48 23.05 -20.25
CA VAL A 197 -6.50 23.59 -19.32
C VAL A 197 -6.81 23.11 -17.91
N VAL A 198 -5.84 22.50 -17.23
CA VAL A 198 -6.03 22.01 -15.87
C VAL A 198 -6.09 23.19 -14.89
N PRO A 199 -7.17 23.37 -14.12
CA PRO A 199 -7.29 24.51 -13.21
C PRO A 199 -6.35 24.38 -11.99
N PRO A 200 -6.13 25.48 -11.24
CA PRO A 200 -5.42 25.44 -9.96
C PRO A 200 -5.98 24.38 -9.01
N ASP A 201 -5.11 23.72 -8.26
CA ASP A 201 -5.44 22.67 -7.28
C ASP A 201 -6.19 21.45 -7.85
N HIS A 202 -6.15 21.25 -9.16
CA HIS A 202 -6.78 20.12 -9.83
C HIS A 202 -5.78 19.34 -10.70
N TYR A 203 -6.17 18.12 -11.04
CA TYR A 203 -5.38 17.19 -11.84
C TYR A 203 -6.23 16.54 -12.93
N PHE A 204 -5.64 16.27 -14.08
CA PHE A 204 -6.28 15.50 -15.14
C PHE A 204 -5.71 14.07 -15.12
N ALA A 205 -6.55 13.09 -14.84
CA ALA A 205 -6.13 11.71 -14.66
C ALA A 205 -6.77 10.79 -15.70
N MET A 206 -5.98 9.85 -16.24
CA MET A 206 -6.42 8.89 -17.26
C MET A 206 -6.05 7.46 -16.89
N GLY A 207 -6.81 6.50 -17.40
CA GLY A 207 -6.45 5.09 -17.30
C GLY A 207 -5.40 4.72 -18.33
N ASP A 208 -4.57 3.73 -17.99
CA ASP A 208 -3.56 3.18 -18.91
C ASP A 208 -4.22 2.31 -20.00
N ASN A 209 -5.32 1.61 -19.67
CA ASN A 209 -6.20 1.02 -20.68
C ASN A 209 -7.18 2.09 -21.20
N ARG A 210 -6.75 2.81 -22.23
CA ARG A 210 -7.43 4.02 -22.73
C ARG A 210 -8.82 3.78 -23.26
N ASP A 211 -9.04 2.59 -23.84
CA ASP A 211 -10.28 2.20 -24.48
C ASP A 211 -11.31 1.67 -23.46
N SER A 212 -10.89 1.39 -22.22
CA SER A 212 -11.74 0.83 -21.15
C SER A 212 -11.52 1.55 -19.81
N SER A 213 -11.51 2.88 -19.85
CA SER A 213 -11.31 3.72 -18.68
C SER A 213 -12.30 4.90 -18.65
N LEU A 214 -13.16 4.92 -17.63
CA LEU A 214 -13.90 6.10 -17.23
C LEU A 214 -12.99 6.98 -16.35
N ASP A 215 -12.50 8.06 -16.93
CA ASP A 215 -11.48 8.95 -16.36
C ASP A 215 -11.80 10.43 -16.60
N SER A 216 -10.83 11.34 -16.45
CA SER A 216 -11.06 12.79 -16.48
C SER A 216 -11.72 13.30 -17.76
N ARG A 217 -11.66 12.54 -18.85
CA ARG A 217 -12.43 12.82 -20.08
C ARG A 217 -13.94 12.81 -19.84
N TYR A 218 -14.42 12.07 -18.83
CA TYR A 218 -15.84 11.87 -18.57
C TYR A 218 -16.35 12.59 -17.32
N TRP A 219 -15.54 12.77 -16.28
CA TRP A 219 -15.99 13.41 -15.04
C TRP A 219 -15.24 14.70 -14.68
N GLY A 220 -14.34 15.16 -15.56
CA GLY A 220 -13.58 16.39 -15.33
C GLY A 220 -12.33 16.17 -14.48
N PHE A 221 -11.98 17.14 -13.65
CA PHE A 221 -10.69 17.13 -12.94
C PHE A 221 -10.77 16.50 -11.56
N VAL A 222 -9.64 15.99 -11.05
CA VAL A 222 -9.50 15.49 -9.67
C VAL A 222 -9.08 16.66 -8.79
N PRO A 223 -9.88 17.08 -7.81
CA PRO A 223 -9.45 18.05 -6.82
C PRO A 223 -8.30 17.50 -5.97
N ARG A 224 -7.37 18.36 -5.54
CA ARG A 224 -6.19 17.95 -4.78
C ARG A 224 -6.55 17.20 -3.49
N GLU A 225 -7.61 17.63 -2.82
CA GLU A 225 -8.15 17.08 -1.58
C GLU A 225 -8.74 15.68 -1.75
N ASN A 226 -9.11 15.29 -2.97
CA ASN A 226 -9.59 13.95 -3.26
C ASN A 226 -8.45 12.93 -3.36
N ILE A 227 -7.21 13.38 -3.59
CA ILE A 227 -6.05 12.48 -3.72
C ILE A 227 -5.67 11.92 -2.36
N ILE A 228 -5.77 10.59 -2.22
CA ILE A 228 -5.49 9.83 -1.00
C ILE A 228 -3.99 9.56 -0.87
N GLY A 229 -3.34 9.12 -1.95
CA GLY A 229 -1.94 8.70 -1.86
C GLY A 229 -1.35 8.10 -3.12
N LYS A 230 -0.09 7.70 -3.01
CA LYS A 230 0.72 7.09 -4.07
C LYS A 230 0.81 5.57 -3.88
N PRO A 231 0.37 4.74 -4.84
CA PRO A 231 0.58 3.30 -4.74
C PRO A 231 2.09 2.98 -4.85
N LEU A 232 2.60 2.17 -3.93
CA LEU A 232 4.04 1.85 -3.82
C LEU A 232 4.37 0.45 -4.30
N ILE A 233 3.60 -0.55 -3.87
CA ILE A 233 3.91 -1.96 -4.07
C ILE A 233 2.61 -2.76 -4.27
N ILE A 234 2.66 -3.71 -5.20
CA ILE A 234 1.67 -4.78 -5.31
C ILE A 234 2.08 -5.84 -4.30
N TYR A 235 1.55 -5.80 -3.08
CA TYR A 235 2.00 -6.73 -2.04
C TYR A 235 1.49 -8.16 -2.26
N TRP A 236 0.43 -8.31 -3.05
CA TRP A 236 -0.12 -9.60 -3.46
C TRP A 236 -0.95 -9.41 -4.74
N SER A 237 -1.01 -10.43 -5.59
CA SER A 237 -1.83 -10.41 -6.81
C SER A 237 -2.52 -11.76 -6.98
N TYR A 238 -3.84 -11.75 -7.01
CA TYR A 238 -4.66 -12.96 -7.08
C TYR A 238 -5.69 -12.84 -8.21
N ASP A 239 -5.74 -13.83 -9.10
CA ASP A 239 -6.67 -13.80 -10.22
C ASP A 239 -8.10 -14.13 -9.76
N ALA A 240 -8.92 -13.09 -9.63
CA ALA A 240 -10.31 -13.17 -9.21
C ALA A 240 -11.20 -12.30 -10.09
N PRO A 241 -12.46 -12.70 -10.30
CA PRO A 241 -13.42 -11.92 -11.07
C PRO A 241 -13.77 -10.61 -10.34
N THR A 242 -14.03 -9.56 -11.12
CA THR A 242 -14.40 -8.21 -10.63
C THR A 242 -15.54 -8.23 -9.63
N GLU A 243 -16.54 -9.10 -9.85
CA GLU A 243 -17.73 -9.23 -9.02
C GLU A 243 -17.37 -9.69 -7.59
N ALA A 244 -16.41 -10.60 -7.45
CA ALA A 244 -15.94 -11.07 -6.16
C ALA A 244 -15.16 -9.98 -5.40
N LEU A 245 -14.44 -9.12 -6.12
CA LEU A 245 -13.61 -8.06 -5.54
C LEU A 245 -14.40 -6.79 -5.21
N SER A 246 -15.54 -6.58 -5.87
CA SER A 246 -16.38 -5.38 -5.69
C SER A 246 -17.50 -5.58 -4.66
N SER A 247 -17.73 -6.83 -4.22
CA SER A 247 -18.74 -7.15 -3.22
C SER A 247 -18.38 -6.56 -1.85
N PRO A 248 -19.33 -5.91 -1.12
CA PRO A 248 -19.10 -5.42 0.24
C PRO A 248 -18.80 -6.54 1.25
N SER A 249 -19.22 -7.77 0.95
CA SER A 249 -19.03 -8.93 1.81
C SER A 249 -18.20 -10.01 1.12
N ILE A 250 -17.34 -10.64 1.91
CA ILE A 250 -16.55 -11.80 1.48
C ILE A 250 -17.47 -13.02 1.47
N GLY A 251 -17.82 -13.50 0.28
CA GLY A 251 -18.60 -14.73 0.11
C GLY A 251 -17.81 -15.99 0.46
N ILE A 252 -18.50 -17.04 0.93
CA ILE A 252 -17.89 -18.34 1.23
C ILE A 252 -17.21 -18.92 -0.02
N ASP A 253 -17.81 -18.71 -1.20
CA ASP A 253 -17.25 -19.17 -2.47
C ASP A 253 -15.89 -18.54 -2.76
N HIS A 254 -15.70 -17.25 -2.44
CA HIS A 254 -14.41 -16.58 -2.60
C HIS A 254 -13.35 -17.12 -1.64
N ILE A 255 -13.73 -17.43 -0.39
CA ILE A 255 -12.82 -18.03 0.59
C ILE A 255 -12.42 -19.44 0.15
N MET A 256 -13.37 -20.23 -0.34
CA MET A 256 -13.09 -21.58 -0.83
C MET A 256 -12.20 -21.53 -2.08
N ASP A 257 -12.47 -20.61 -3.01
CA ASP A 257 -11.63 -20.38 -4.19
C ASP A 257 -10.21 -20.02 -3.77
N LEU A 258 -10.07 -19.07 -2.84
CA LEU A 258 -8.77 -18.67 -2.30
C LEU A 258 -8.03 -19.85 -1.66
N ALA A 259 -8.69 -20.65 -0.83
CA ALA A 259 -8.07 -21.78 -0.15
C ALA A 259 -7.62 -22.89 -1.11
N THR A 260 -8.42 -23.18 -2.13
CA THR A 260 -8.17 -24.26 -3.09
C THR A 260 -7.21 -23.86 -4.21
N HIS A 261 -7.24 -22.60 -4.63
CA HIS A 261 -6.47 -22.08 -5.76
C HIS A 261 -5.40 -21.07 -5.36
N PHE A 262 -5.09 -20.92 -4.06
CA PHE A 262 -4.09 -19.97 -3.57
C PHE A 262 -2.82 -19.97 -4.40
N PHE A 263 -2.23 -21.15 -4.63
CA PHE A 263 -0.96 -21.26 -5.33
C PHE A 263 -1.07 -21.12 -6.85
N THR A 264 -2.22 -21.47 -7.44
CA THR A 264 -2.42 -21.49 -8.89
C THR A 264 -2.90 -20.15 -9.44
N LYS A 265 -3.76 -19.45 -8.70
CA LYS A 265 -4.29 -18.13 -9.06
C LYS A 265 -3.49 -16.96 -8.51
N THR A 266 -2.57 -17.20 -7.55
CA THR A 266 -1.61 -16.16 -7.17
C THR A 266 -0.63 -15.90 -8.31
N ARG A 267 -0.59 -14.65 -8.77
CA ARG A 267 0.34 -14.16 -9.79
C ARG A 267 1.67 -13.80 -9.12
N TRP A 268 2.47 -14.81 -8.82
CA TRP A 268 3.75 -14.68 -8.10
C TRP A 268 4.73 -13.67 -8.73
N SER A 269 4.73 -13.55 -10.06
CA SER A 269 5.57 -12.59 -10.79
C SER A 269 5.18 -11.12 -10.56
N ARG A 270 4.00 -10.86 -9.99
CA ARG A 270 3.49 -9.53 -9.63
C ARG A 270 3.58 -9.23 -8.14
N THR A 271 3.58 -10.26 -7.31
CA THR A 271 3.65 -10.14 -5.86
C THR A 271 5.00 -9.52 -5.44
N LEU A 272 4.92 -8.50 -4.59
CA LEU A 272 6.02 -7.64 -4.13
C LEU A 272 6.66 -6.76 -5.22
N ASN A 273 5.99 -6.55 -6.36
CA ASN A 273 6.50 -5.63 -7.37
C ASN A 273 6.24 -4.17 -6.99
N LEU A 274 7.27 -3.35 -7.17
CA LEU A 274 7.19 -1.91 -7.00
C LEU A 274 6.41 -1.27 -8.14
N ILE A 275 5.54 -0.33 -7.78
CA ILE A 275 4.70 0.43 -8.70
C ILE A 275 5.42 1.74 -8.99
N HIS A 276 5.68 1.98 -10.28
CA HIS A 276 6.41 3.17 -10.72
C HIS A 276 5.50 4.06 -11.56
N GLY A 277 5.61 5.37 -11.33
CA GLY A 277 5.12 6.37 -12.27
C GLY A 277 5.98 6.37 -13.53
N TYR A 278 5.51 7.06 -14.56
CA TYR A 278 6.28 7.36 -15.76
C TYR A 278 6.58 8.85 -15.78
N ASN A 279 7.78 9.28 -16.13
CA ASN A 279 8.04 10.72 -16.18
C ASN A 279 7.55 11.27 -17.53
N LEU A 280 6.54 12.14 -17.47
CA LEU A 280 6.00 12.86 -18.61
C LEU A 280 6.66 14.24 -18.65
N ASN A 281 7.73 14.34 -19.43
CA ASN A 281 8.40 15.61 -19.73
C ASN A 281 7.72 16.33 -20.88
#